data_AF-A0A367LYS8-F1
#
_entry.id   AF-A0A367LYS8-F1
#
_cell.length_a   1.000
_cell.length_b   1.000
_cell.length_c   1.000
_cell.angle_alpha   90.00
_cell.angle_beta   90.00
_cell.angle_gamma   90.00
#
_symmetry.space_group_name_H-M   'P 1'
#
loop_
_entity.id
_entity.type
_entity.pdbx_description
1 polymer ?
#
loop_
_entity_poly.entity_id
_entity_poly.type
_entity_poly.pdbx_seq_one_letter_code
_entity_poly.pdbx_strand_id
1 'polypeptide(L)'
;DAVYQGAGQLASNGMPPTQWSYDETIKDAPYDPAKARELLKKAGVAEGTEITLWAMPVQRPYNPNAKLMAEMLQNDWAKIGIKAKIVTYEWGEYIKRAKGGEHDAMLIGWSGDNGDPDNWLGTLYGCDAVDGNNFSKWCDAGYDKLVKDAKRTTDQGKRTELYKQAQHILKEQVPITPIAHSTV
;
A
#
# COMPACT_ATOMS: atom_id res chain seq x y z
N ASP A 1 7.00 -16.56 -0.73
CA ASP A 1 6.99 -17.89 -0.08
C ASP A 1 7.11 -17.89 1.43
N ALA A 2 8.11 -17.26 2.05
CA ALA A 2 8.29 -17.33 3.52
C ALA A 2 7.05 -16.89 4.34
N VAL A 3 6.38 -15.80 3.92
CA VAL A 3 5.18 -15.28 4.60
C VAL A 3 3.90 -15.96 4.10
N TYR A 4 3.69 -16.02 2.78
CA TYR A 4 2.43 -16.45 2.17
C TYR A 4 2.36 -17.95 1.83
N GLN A 5 3.48 -18.70 1.93
CA GLN A 5 3.55 -20.15 1.72
C GLN A 5 2.92 -20.65 0.40
N GLY A 6 3.09 -19.89 -0.69
CA GLY A 6 2.52 -20.19 -2.00
C GLY A 6 1.06 -19.77 -2.17
N ALA A 7 0.40 -19.29 -1.11
CA ALA A 7 -0.99 -18.84 -1.12
C ALA A 7 -1.13 -17.32 -1.31
N GLY A 8 -0.26 -16.74 -2.12
CA GLY A 8 -0.29 -15.32 -2.43
C GLY A 8 0.30 -15.03 -3.81
N GLN A 9 -0.27 -14.03 -4.48
CA GLN A 9 0.19 -13.50 -5.75
C GLN A 9 0.87 -12.16 -5.53
N LEU A 10 2.00 -11.92 -6.21
CA LEU A 10 2.67 -10.62 -6.19
C LEU A 10 1.71 -9.52 -6.65
N ALA A 11 1.60 -8.45 -5.88
CA ALA A 11 0.77 -7.30 -6.21
C ALA A 11 1.60 -6.21 -6.89
N SER A 12 1.06 -5.58 -7.93
CA SER A 12 1.64 -4.36 -8.52
C SER A 12 0.73 -3.13 -8.38
N ASN A 13 -0.47 -3.32 -7.80
CA ASN A 13 -1.55 -2.33 -7.79
C ASN A 13 -2.31 -2.33 -6.44
N GLY A 14 -3.09 -1.28 -6.19
CA GLY A 14 -3.84 -1.08 -4.94
C GLY A 14 -5.10 -1.95 -4.78
N MET A 15 -5.40 -2.82 -5.74
CA MET A 15 -6.55 -3.72 -5.73
C MET A 15 -6.21 -5.02 -6.50
N PRO A 16 -6.90 -6.15 -6.24
CA PRO A 16 -6.55 -7.44 -6.85
C PRO A 16 -6.92 -7.52 -8.34
N PRO A 17 -6.27 -8.42 -9.12
CA PRO A 17 -6.56 -8.63 -10.54
C PRO A 17 -7.96 -9.16 -10.82
N THR A 18 -8.66 -9.67 -9.81
CA THR A 18 -10.07 -10.08 -9.90
C THR A 18 -11.04 -8.90 -9.93
N GLN A 19 -10.57 -7.67 -9.69
CA GLN A 19 -11.40 -6.47 -9.73
C GLN A 19 -11.58 -5.96 -11.17
N TRP A 20 -12.81 -5.64 -11.59
CA TRP A 20 -13.16 -5.44 -13.01
C TRP A 20 -12.50 -4.24 -13.70
N SER A 21 -11.91 -3.31 -12.95
CA SER A 21 -11.17 -2.16 -13.50
C SER A 21 -9.65 -2.28 -13.32
N TYR A 22 -9.12 -3.46 -13.01
CA TYR A 22 -7.69 -3.68 -12.82
C TYR A 22 -6.91 -3.35 -14.09
N ASP A 23 -5.85 -2.55 -13.96
CA ASP A 23 -4.92 -2.28 -15.06
C ASP A 23 -3.75 -3.28 -15.05
N GLU A 24 -3.76 -4.21 -16.00
CA GLU A 24 -2.70 -5.21 -16.17
C GLU A 24 -1.38 -4.62 -16.71
N THR A 25 -1.39 -3.38 -17.21
CA THR A 25 -0.19 -2.75 -17.79
C THR A 25 0.72 -2.16 -16.70
N ILE A 26 0.21 -1.99 -15.48
CA ILE A 26 0.96 -1.45 -14.35
C ILE A 26 1.97 -2.47 -13.82
N LYS A 27 3.25 -2.05 -13.82
CA LYS A 27 4.38 -2.86 -13.36
C LYS A 27 5.06 -2.21 -12.16
N ASP A 28 5.55 -3.04 -11.24
CA ASP A 28 6.33 -2.57 -10.11
C ASP A 28 7.80 -2.32 -10.47
N ALA A 29 8.46 -1.51 -9.65
CA ALA A 29 9.91 -1.41 -9.64
C ALA A 29 10.50 -2.79 -9.31
N PRO A 30 11.54 -3.23 -10.04
CA PRO A 30 12.22 -4.47 -9.70
C PRO A 30 12.93 -4.35 -8.35
N TYR A 31 13.14 -5.49 -7.69
CA TYR A 31 13.99 -5.55 -6.51
C TYR A 31 15.46 -5.28 -6.88
N ASP A 32 15.93 -4.06 -6.58
CA ASP A 32 17.31 -3.62 -6.84
C ASP A 32 17.86 -2.80 -5.66
N PRO A 33 18.55 -3.45 -4.70
CA PRO A 33 19.16 -2.76 -3.56
C PRO A 33 20.24 -1.76 -3.95
N ALA A 34 20.92 -1.93 -5.10
CA ALA A 34 21.94 -1.00 -5.55
C ALA A 34 21.29 0.31 -6.02
N LYS A 35 20.22 0.21 -6.82
CA LYS A 35 19.46 1.37 -7.26
C LYS A 35 18.77 2.08 -6.10
N ALA A 36 18.23 1.33 -5.13
CA ALA A 36 17.65 1.90 -3.92
C ALA A 36 18.66 2.77 -3.14
N ARG A 37 19.90 2.28 -2.93
CA ARG A 37 20.96 3.07 -2.29
C ARG A 37 21.32 4.34 -3.07
N GLU A 38 21.38 4.25 -4.40
CA GLU A 38 21.64 5.42 -5.26
C GLU A 38 20.55 6.49 -5.08
N LEU A 39 19.28 6.07 -5.08
CA LEU A 39 18.14 6.97 -4.92
C LEU A 39 18.11 7.63 -3.53
N LEU A 40 18.36 6.85 -2.46
CA LEU A 40 18.46 7.40 -1.10
C LEU A 40 19.58 8.45 -0.98
N LYS A 41 20.75 8.16 -1.54
CA LYS A 41 21.87 9.12 -1.58
C LYS A 41 21.52 10.37 -2.36
N LYS A 42 20.87 10.24 -3.52
CA LYS A 42 20.43 11.38 -4.34
C LYS A 42 19.39 12.23 -3.61
N ALA A 43 18.52 11.62 -2.82
CA ALA A 43 17.54 12.29 -1.97
C ALA A 43 18.15 12.93 -0.71
N GLY A 44 19.44 12.71 -0.43
CA GLY A 44 20.11 13.23 0.76
C GLY A 44 19.73 12.51 2.06
N VAL A 45 19.19 11.28 1.98
CA VAL A 45 18.89 10.47 3.15
C VAL A 45 20.20 9.94 3.73
N ALA A 46 20.42 10.21 5.01
CA ALA A 46 21.64 9.80 5.71
C ALA A 46 21.65 8.28 5.96
N GLU A 47 22.83 7.68 5.90
CA GLU A 47 23.00 6.30 6.33
C GLU A 47 22.73 6.19 7.84
N GLY A 48 21.92 5.19 8.21
CA GLY A 48 21.47 4.99 9.58
C GLY A 48 20.21 5.77 9.94
N THR A 49 19.54 6.44 8.99
CA THR A 49 18.21 7.02 9.22
C THR A 49 17.28 5.97 9.80
N GLU A 50 16.67 6.30 10.93
CA GLU A 50 15.72 5.43 11.62
C GLU A 50 14.30 5.71 11.13
N ILE A 51 13.52 4.65 10.96
CA ILE A 51 12.10 4.71 10.58
C ILE A 51 11.33 3.67 11.40
N THR A 52 10.15 4.02 11.89
CA THR A 52 9.26 3.03 12.51
C THR A 52 8.54 2.21 11.43
N LEU A 53 8.56 0.88 11.57
CA LEU A 53 7.82 -0.05 10.73
C LEU A 53 6.78 -0.77 11.58
N TRP A 54 5.52 -0.39 11.41
CA TRP A 54 4.43 -0.94 12.19
C TRP A 54 3.99 -2.29 11.63
N ALA A 55 3.80 -3.27 12.51
CA ALA A 55 3.32 -4.61 12.18
C ALA A 55 2.15 -5.00 13.08
N MET A 56 1.05 -5.43 12.49
CA MET A 56 -0.12 -5.89 13.26
C MET A 56 0.20 -7.18 14.04
N PRO A 57 -0.36 -7.35 15.25
CA PRO A 57 -0.09 -8.54 16.08
C PRO A 57 -1.01 -9.73 15.75
N VAL A 58 -1.97 -9.54 14.84
CA VAL A 58 -2.98 -10.54 14.47
C VAL A 58 -2.85 -10.95 12.99
N GLN A 59 -3.21 -12.18 12.69
CA GLN A 59 -3.32 -12.66 11.31
C GLN A 59 -4.47 -11.94 10.62
N ARG A 60 -4.28 -11.63 9.33
CA ARG A 60 -5.30 -11.00 8.47
C ARG A 60 -5.39 -11.76 7.16
N PRO A 61 -6.54 -11.77 6.47
CA PRO A 61 -6.68 -12.46 5.19
C PRO A 61 -5.61 -12.04 4.17
N TYR A 62 -5.21 -10.77 4.15
CA TYR A 62 -4.19 -10.23 3.26
C TYR A 62 -2.74 -10.37 3.78
N ASN A 63 -2.52 -10.74 5.04
CA ASN A 63 -1.19 -10.91 5.63
C ASN A 63 -1.23 -11.94 6.79
N PRO A 64 -0.80 -13.19 6.53
CA PRO A 64 -0.85 -14.25 7.54
C PRO A 64 0.22 -14.09 8.63
N ASN A 65 1.31 -13.35 8.40
CA ASN A 65 2.37 -13.16 9.39
C ASN A 65 3.12 -11.83 9.17
N ALA A 66 2.52 -10.74 9.67
CA ALA A 66 3.08 -9.41 9.54
C ALA A 66 4.38 -9.20 10.32
N LYS A 67 4.57 -9.93 11.44
CA LYS A 67 5.82 -9.89 12.20
C LYS A 67 6.99 -10.38 11.35
N LEU A 68 6.85 -11.57 10.75
CA LEU A 68 7.88 -12.12 9.87
C LEU A 68 8.13 -11.22 8.65
N MET A 69 7.06 -10.67 8.05
CA MET A 69 7.20 -9.71 6.95
C MET A 69 8.00 -8.48 7.37
N ALA A 70 7.73 -7.91 8.56
CA ALA A 70 8.45 -6.75 9.05
C ALA A 70 9.92 -7.06 9.37
N GLU A 71 10.24 -8.24 9.90
CA GLU A 71 11.62 -8.69 10.14
C GLU A 71 12.39 -8.85 8.81
N MET A 72 11.74 -9.37 7.77
CA MET A 72 12.33 -9.46 6.43
C MET A 72 12.59 -8.07 5.83
N LEU A 73 11.60 -7.17 5.92
CA LEU A 73 11.75 -5.78 5.44
C LEU A 73 12.82 -5.03 6.23
N GLN A 74 12.89 -5.19 7.55
CA GLN A 74 13.93 -4.62 8.39
C GLN A 74 15.33 -5.06 7.91
N ASN A 75 15.50 -6.35 7.63
CA ASN A 75 16.77 -6.88 7.11
C ASN A 75 17.11 -6.33 5.72
N ASP A 76 16.13 -6.16 4.84
CA ASP A 76 16.35 -5.61 3.50
C ASP A 76 16.64 -4.11 3.52
N TRP A 77 15.93 -3.34 4.34
CA TRP A 77 16.16 -1.91 4.54
C TRP A 77 17.52 -1.63 5.19
N ALA A 78 18.00 -2.50 6.08
CA ALA A 78 19.35 -2.39 6.64
C ALA A 78 20.44 -2.47 5.56
N LYS A 79 20.27 -3.27 4.50
CA LYS A 79 21.23 -3.40 3.38
C LYS A 79 21.33 -2.13 2.52
N ILE A 80 20.39 -1.21 2.67
CA ILE A 80 20.37 0.08 1.96
C ILE A 80 20.57 1.27 2.90
N GLY A 81 20.95 1.03 4.16
CA GLY A 81 21.29 2.06 5.13
C GLY A 81 20.11 2.61 5.93
N ILE A 82 18.94 1.96 5.90
CA ILE A 82 17.76 2.36 6.67
C ILE A 82 17.58 1.44 7.88
N LYS A 83 17.44 2.02 9.07
CA LYS A 83 17.22 1.29 10.33
C LYS A 83 15.73 1.25 10.66
N ALA A 84 15.06 0.16 10.28
CA ALA A 84 13.67 -0.04 10.64
C ALA A 84 13.53 -0.44 12.12
N LYS A 85 12.75 0.29 12.91
CA LYS A 85 12.32 -0.12 14.26
C LYS A 85 10.92 -0.72 14.17
N ILE A 86 10.80 -2.03 14.40
CA ILE A 86 9.51 -2.70 14.37
C ILE A 86 8.69 -2.28 15.60
N VAL A 87 7.47 -1.81 15.36
CA VAL A 87 6.52 -1.39 16.40
C VAL A 87 5.22 -2.16 16.25
N THR A 88 4.62 -2.54 17.37
CA THR A 88 3.32 -3.21 17.39
C THR A 88 2.48 -2.73 18.57
N TYR A 89 1.17 -2.77 18.40
CA TYR A 89 0.16 -2.42 19.39
C TYR A 89 -0.94 -3.47 19.34
N GLU A 90 -1.80 -3.55 20.36
CA GLU A 90 -3.08 -4.25 20.25
C GLU A 90 -3.83 -3.74 19.01
N TRP A 91 -4.58 -4.60 18.31
CA TRP A 91 -5.15 -4.30 16.99
C TRP A 91 -6.06 -3.06 16.97
N GLY A 92 -6.92 -2.87 17.96
CA GLY A 92 -7.77 -1.68 18.07
C GLY A 92 -6.95 -0.40 18.23
N GLU A 93 -5.94 -0.43 19.11
CA GLU A 93 -5.02 0.68 19.32
C GLU A 93 -4.14 0.95 18.09
N TYR A 94 -3.68 -0.10 17.41
CA TYR A 94 -2.92 -0.03 16.15
C TYR A 94 -3.68 0.77 15.11
N ILE A 95 -4.95 0.45 14.88
CA ILE A 95 -5.81 1.17 13.94
C ILE A 95 -6.06 2.60 14.40
N LYS A 96 -6.39 2.80 15.69
CA LYS A 96 -6.67 4.13 16.23
C LYS A 96 -5.49 5.08 16.05
N ARG A 97 -4.28 4.66 16.41
CA ARG A 97 -3.06 5.47 16.29
C ARG A 97 -2.63 5.67 14.85
N ALA A 98 -2.79 4.66 13.99
CA ALA A 98 -2.52 4.80 12.57
C ALA A 98 -3.46 5.82 11.91
N LYS A 99 -4.74 5.87 12.31
CA LYS A 99 -5.66 6.95 11.93
C LYS A 99 -5.22 8.31 12.47
N GLY A 100 -4.55 8.35 13.61
CA GLY A 100 -3.88 9.54 14.14
C GLY A 100 -2.60 9.95 13.39
N GLY A 101 -2.07 9.12 12.49
CA GLY A 101 -0.82 9.40 11.76
C GLY A 101 0.46 9.24 12.58
N GLU A 102 0.45 8.38 13.60
CA GLU A 102 1.61 8.18 14.49
C GLU A 102 2.71 7.28 13.90
N HIS A 103 2.50 6.68 12.73
CA HIS A 103 3.43 5.76 12.08
C HIS A 103 4.24 6.46 10.97
N ASP A 104 5.48 6.03 10.77
CA ASP A 104 6.24 6.41 9.57
C ASP A 104 5.92 5.48 8.39
N ALA A 105 6.00 4.16 8.62
CA ALA A 105 5.58 3.12 7.69
C ALA A 105 4.79 2.04 8.43
N MET A 106 3.85 1.38 7.74
CA MET A 106 3.04 0.33 8.35
C MET A 106 2.68 -0.80 7.38
N LEU A 107 2.57 -2.00 7.93
CA LEU A 107 1.94 -3.12 7.26
C LEU A 107 0.44 -3.06 7.52
N ILE A 108 -0.33 -3.02 6.43
CA ILE A 108 -1.79 -3.00 6.43
C ILE A 108 -2.30 -3.61 5.13
N GLY A 109 -3.61 -3.79 5.04
CA GLY A 109 -4.23 -4.26 3.82
C GLY A 109 -5.75 -4.16 3.92
N TRP A 110 -6.42 -4.63 2.88
CA TRP A 110 -7.86 -4.51 2.74
C TRP A 110 -8.45 -5.79 2.14
N SER A 111 -9.72 -6.02 2.45
CA SER A 111 -10.55 -7.05 1.81
C SER A 111 -11.77 -6.32 1.28
N GLY A 112 -12.09 -6.50 0.00
CA GLY A 112 -13.16 -5.75 -0.65
C GLY A 112 -14.53 -6.05 -0.05
N ASP A 113 -15.32 -5.01 0.21
CA ASP A 113 -16.60 -5.14 0.93
C ASP A 113 -17.81 -5.33 0.01
N ASN A 114 -17.76 -4.78 -1.21
CA ASN A 114 -18.94 -4.63 -2.06
C ASN A 114 -18.71 -4.96 -3.55
N GLY A 115 -17.50 -5.39 -3.91
CA GLY A 115 -17.13 -5.69 -5.29
C GLY A 115 -16.90 -4.48 -6.21
N ASP A 116 -17.02 -3.24 -5.72
CA ASP A 116 -16.78 -2.03 -6.52
C ASP A 116 -15.32 -1.51 -6.34
N PRO A 117 -14.62 -1.07 -7.40
CA PRO A 117 -13.29 -0.49 -7.31
C PRO A 117 -13.22 0.76 -6.42
N ASP A 118 -14.33 1.48 -6.23
CA ASP A 118 -14.42 2.62 -5.28
C ASP A 118 -14.05 2.19 -3.86
N ASN A 119 -14.41 0.95 -3.47
CA ASN A 119 -14.10 0.42 -2.14
C ASN A 119 -12.61 0.21 -1.91
N TRP A 120 -11.80 0.19 -2.98
CA TRP A 120 -10.34 0.18 -2.90
C TRP A 120 -9.79 1.60 -3.11
N LEU A 121 -10.05 2.18 -4.29
CA LEU A 121 -9.40 3.41 -4.74
C LEU A 121 -9.91 4.65 -3.98
N GLY A 122 -11.23 4.75 -3.75
CA GLY A 122 -11.81 5.85 -2.99
C GLY A 122 -11.65 5.71 -1.49
N THR A 123 -12.03 4.54 -0.95
CA THR A 123 -12.01 4.30 0.50
C THR A 123 -10.61 4.34 1.11
N LEU A 124 -9.58 3.93 0.37
CA LEU A 124 -8.22 3.80 0.92
C LEU A 124 -7.30 4.95 0.53
N TYR A 125 -7.54 5.62 -0.60
CA TYR A 125 -6.59 6.59 -1.15
C TYR A 125 -7.23 7.91 -1.60
N GLY A 126 -8.56 8.05 -1.49
CA GLY A 126 -9.24 9.34 -1.71
C GLY A 126 -8.87 10.37 -0.62
N CYS A 127 -8.97 11.66 -0.95
CA CYS A 127 -8.64 12.72 0.01
C CYS A 127 -9.62 12.75 1.20
N ASP A 128 -10.89 12.39 0.97
CA ASP A 128 -11.90 12.31 2.02
C ASP A 128 -11.59 11.19 3.05
N ALA A 129 -10.67 10.28 2.73
CA ALA A 129 -10.28 9.15 3.56
C ALA A 129 -9.04 9.39 4.43
N VAL A 130 -8.38 10.56 4.34
CA VAL A 130 -7.13 10.90 5.06
C VAL A 130 -7.25 10.69 6.58
N ASP A 131 -8.36 11.10 7.17
CA ASP A 131 -8.64 10.90 8.61
C ASP A 131 -9.32 9.56 8.92
N GLY A 132 -9.50 8.73 7.88
CA GLY A 132 -10.17 7.43 7.90
C GLY A 132 -9.21 6.29 7.56
N ASN A 133 -9.49 5.58 6.47
CA ASN A 133 -8.74 4.36 6.09
C ASN A 133 -7.51 4.66 5.22
N ASN A 134 -7.26 5.91 4.85
CA ASN A 134 -6.03 6.32 4.17
C ASN A 134 -4.90 6.51 5.17
N PHE A 135 -4.27 5.39 5.52
CA PHE A 135 -3.15 5.36 6.44
C PHE A 135 -1.88 5.98 5.84
N SER A 136 -1.78 6.14 4.52
CA SER A 136 -0.64 6.82 3.88
C SER A 136 -0.63 8.33 4.11
N LYS A 137 -1.73 8.90 4.64
CA LYS A 137 -1.90 10.36 4.82
C LYS A 137 -1.66 11.14 3.53
N TRP A 138 -1.92 10.50 2.41
CA TRP A 138 -1.68 11.02 1.07
C TRP A 138 -2.96 11.60 0.48
N CYS A 139 -2.87 12.76 -0.15
CA CYS A 139 -3.97 13.35 -0.91
C CYS A 139 -3.39 14.01 -2.17
N ASP A 140 -3.83 13.53 -3.32
CA ASP A 140 -3.55 14.11 -4.63
C ASP A 140 -4.85 14.54 -5.30
N ALA A 141 -4.91 15.80 -5.74
CA ALA A 141 -6.13 16.37 -6.31
C ALA A 141 -6.51 15.74 -7.66
N GLY A 142 -5.52 15.31 -8.46
CA GLY A 142 -5.74 14.65 -9.74
C GLY A 142 -6.36 13.26 -9.56
N TYR A 143 -5.80 12.48 -8.64
CA TYR A 143 -6.31 11.19 -8.22
C TYR A 143 -7.74 11.30 -7.66
N ASP A 144 -7.95 12.19 -6.69
CA ASP A 144 -9.24 12.35 -6.01
C ASP A 144 -10.36 12.75 -7.00
N LYS A 145 -10.05 13.63 -7.95
CA LYS A 145 -10.97 13.99 -9.04
C LYS A 145 -11.35 12.77 -9.87
N LEU A 146 -10.38 11.97 -10.32
CA LEU A 146 -10.64 10.79 -11.16
C LEU A 146 -11.54 9.78 -10.44
N VAL A 147 -11.24 9.49 -9.17
CA VAL A 147 -12.03 8.55 -8.36
C VAL A 147 -13.44 9.09 -8.12
N LYS A 148 -13.61 10.38 -7.79
CA LYS A 148 -14.92 11.00 -7.59
C LYS A 148 -15.75 11.04 -8.89
N ASP A 149 -15.12 11.30 -10.03
CA ASP A 149 -15.77 11.27 -11.34
C ASP A 149 -16.21 9.83 -11.70
N ALA A 150 -15.37 8.83 -11.41
CA ALA A 150 -15.69 7.42 -11.63
C ALA A 150 -16.87 6.96 -10.75
N LYS A 151 -16.95 7.42 -9.50
CA LYS A 151 -18.06 7.12 -8.58
C LYS A 151 -19.41 7.70 -9.03
N ARG A 152 -19.39 8.86 -9.70
CA ARG A 152 -20.61 9.54 -10.21
C ARG A 152 -21.04 9.05 -11.60
N THR A 153 -20.17 8.33 -12.30
CA THR A 153 -20.43 7.82 -13.64
C THR A 153 -21.13 6.47 -13.57
N THR A 154 -22.18 6.27 -14.38
CA THR A 154 -22.94 5.00 -14.41
C THR A 154 -22.45 4.01 -15.46
N ASP A 155 -21.87 4.51 -16.56
CA ASP A 155 -21.31 3.68 -17.63
C ASP A 155 -20.01 2.99 -17.18
N GLN A 156 -20.02 1.66 -17.08
CA GLN A 156 -18.91 0.89 -16.54
C GLN A 156 -17.62 1.07 -17.36
N GLY A 157 -17.71 1.20 -18.68
CA GLY A 157 -16.54 1.41 -19.54
C GLY A 157 -15.81 2.71 -19.20
N LYS A 158 -16.55 3.82 -19.07
CA LYS A 158 -16.00 5.11 -18.64
C LYS A 158 -15.45 5.07 -17.21
N ARG A 159 -16.11 4.35 -16.30
CA ARG A 159 -15.59 4.15 -14.93
C ARG A 159 -14.24 3.41 -14.96
N THR A 160 -14.12 2.36 -15.78
CA THR A 160 -12.87 1.61 -15.94
C THR A 160 -11.73 2.53 -16.35
N GLU A 161 -11.92 3.37 -17.37
CA GLU A 161 -10.88 4.29 -17.84
C GLU A 161 -10.44 5.29 -16.78
N LEU A 162 -11.39 5.85 -16.02
CA LEU A 162 -11.10 6.77 -14.91
C LEU A 162 -10.33 6.07 -13.78
N TYR A 163 -10.73 4.86 -13.40
CA TYR A 163 -10.03 4.09 -12.38
C TYR A 163 -8.63 3.65 -12.84
N LYS A 164 -8.43 3.32 -14.12
CA LYS A 164 -7.11 2.99 -14.66
C LYS A 164 -6.16 4.19 -14.58
N GLN A 165 -6.63 5.37 -14.98
CA GLN A 165 -5.88 6.61 -14.82
C GLN A 165 -5.52 6.88 -13.34
N ALA A 166 -6.46 6.65 -12.42
CA ALA A 166 -6.20 6.78 -10.98
C ALA A 166 -5.13 5.79 -10.49
N GLN A 167 -5.16 4.53 -10.95
CA GLN A 167 -4.14 3.53 -10.62
C GLN A 167 -2.74 3.93 -11.11
N HIS A 168 -2.63 4.56 -12.28
CA HIS A 168 -1.35 5.09 -12.76
C HIS A 168 -0.80 6.20 -11.86
N ILE A 169 -1.63 7.15 -11.43
CA ILE A 169 -1.21 8.19 -10.48
C ILE A 169 -0.76 7.56 -9.15
N LEU A 170 -1.55 6.60 -8.62
CA LEU A 170 -1.18 5.89 -7.40
C LEU A 170 0.17 5.19 -7.55
N LYS A 171 0.44 4.60 -8.72
CA LYS A 171 1.71 3.92 -8.99
C LYS A 171 2.89 4.87 -9.11
N GLU A 172 2.68 6.03 -9.74
CA GLU A 172 3.71 7.04 -9.92
C GLU A 172 4.08 7.73 -8.60
N GLN A 173 3.09 8.02 -7.77
CA GLN A 173 3.28 8.76 -6.51
C GLN A 173 3.71 7.86 -5.34
N VAL A 174 3.51 6.54 -5.45
CA VAL A 174 3.92 5.52 -4.46
C VAL A 174 3.53 5.87 -3.00
N PRO A 175 2.27 6.28 -2.70
CA PRO A 175 1.84 6.44 -1.30
C PRO A 175 1.72 5.09 -0.58
N ILE A 176 1.72 3.99 -1.34
CA ILE A 176 1.78 2.62 -0.86
C ILE A 176 2.73 1.79 -1.72
N THR A 177 3.24 0.70 -1.16
CA THR A 177 3.92 -0.37 -1.89
C THR A 177 3.08 -1.64 -1.80
N PRO A 178 2.35 -2.03 -2.86
CA PRO A 178 1.66 -3.31 -2.90
C PRO A 178 2.65 -4.47 -2.70
N ILE A 179 2.30 -5.44 -1.86
CA ILE A 179 3.17 -6.61 -1.59
C ILE A 179 2.56 -7.87 -2.20
N ALA A 180 1.34 -8.22 -1.80
CA ALA A 180 0.68 -9.40 -2.31
C ALA A 180 -0.85 -9.32 -2.20
N HIS A 181 -1.52 -10.10 -3.04
CA HIS A 181 -2.91 -10.50 -2.86
C HIS A 181 -2.93 -11.94 -2.38
N SER A 182 -3.50 -12.19 -1.20
CA SER A 182 -3.69 -13.55 -0.69
C SER A 182 -4.75 -14.28 -1.51
N THR A 183 -4.54 -15.58 -1.72
CA THR A 183 -5.51 -16.46 -2.42
C THR A 183 -6.36 -17.27 -1.44
N VAL A 184 -6.27 -16.97 -0.14
CA VAL A 184 -7.00 -17.64 0.96
C VAL A 184 -8.07 -16.74 1.54
#